data_AF-A0A1J4WW27-F1
#
_entry.id   AF-A0A1J4WW27-F1
#
_cell.length_a   1.000
_cell.length_b   1.000
_cell.length_c   1.000
_cell.angle_alpha   90.00
_cell.angle_beta   90.00
_cell.angle_gamma   90.00
#
_symmetry.space_group_name_H-M   'P 1'
#
loop_
_entity.id
_entity.type
_entity.pdbx_description
1 polymer ?
#
loop_
_entity_poly.entity_id
_entity_poly.type
_entity_poly.pdbx_seq_one_letter_code
_entity_poly.pdbx_strand_id
1 'polypeptide(L)'
;MRTRLWLCAALIGCSAASLHLALPEGNALAQVYNGPGLQQGADSLGVSGISGGNLRSTIANIVNKILTYVALIAVIVIIIAGLYLILSLGNDSAKDTAKKIVLYTAIGLILILISKALVMFFVSLAE
;
A
#
# COMPACT_ATOMS: atom_id res chain seq x y z
N MET A 1 -17.39 25.86 4.34
CA MET A 1 -17.75 24.48 3.89
C MET A 1 -16.55 23.54 3.70
N ARG A 2 -15.34 23.86 4.21
CA ARG A 2 -14.11 23.05 4.01
C ARG A 2 -13.69 22.23 5.24
N THR A 3 -14.39 22.38 6.35
CA THR A 3 -14.14 21.69 7.64
C THR A 3 -15.03 20.46 7.86
N ARG A 4 -16.05 20.25 7.00
CA ARG A 4 -17.01 19.13 7.11
C ARG A 4 -16.54 17.86 6.41
N LEU A 5 -15.53 17.95 5.54
CA LEU A 5 -14.98 16.80 4.80
C LEU A 5 -13.97 15.98 5.63
N TRP A 6 -13.27 16.63 6.57
CA TRP A 6 -12.38 15.95 7.53
C TRP A 6 -13.14 15.17 8.61
N LEU A 7 -14.37 15.60 8.95
CA LEU A 7 -15.21 14.91 9.94
C LEU A 7 -15.75 13.56 9.43
N CYS A 8 -15.97 13.42 8.13
CA CYS A 8 -16.44 12.16 7.53
C CYS A 8 -15.29 11.16 7.27
N ALA A 9 -14.07 11.64 6.99
CA ALA A 9 -12.90 10.78 6.87
C ALA A 9 -12.53 10.08 8.20
N ALA A 10 -12.82 10.71 9.34
CA ALA A 10 -12.61 10.11 10.66
C ALA A 10 -13.65 9.03 11.01
N LEU A 11 -14.87 9.10 10.47
CA LEU A 11 -15.94 8.11 10.73
C LEU A 11 -15.78 6.84 9.89
N ILE A 12 -15.22 6.94 8.68
CA ILE A 12 -14.99 5.79 7.79
C ILE A 12 -13.78 4.94 8.26
N GLY A 13 -12.88 5.51 9.05
CA GLY A 13 -11.78 4.77 9.69
C GLY A 13 -12.21 3.84 10.84
N CYS A 14 -13.44 3.98 11.37
CA CYS A 14 -13.89 3.21 12.53
C CYS A 14 -14.42 1.81 12.17
N SER A 15 -14.94 1.59 10.95
CA SER A 15 -15.50 0.28 10.56
C SER A 15 -14.46 -0.78 10.19
N ALA A 16 -13.18 -0.41 10.01
CA ALA A 16 -12.11 -1.39 9.83
C ALA A 16 -11.66 -2.02 11.17
N ALA A 17 -11.92 -1.35 12.31
CA ALA A 17 -11.62 -1.90 13.64
C ALA A 17 -12.71 -2.87 14.14
N SER A 18 -13.93 -2.75 13.62
CA SER A 18 -15.08 -3.56 14.08
C SER A 18 -15.16 -4.95 13.45
N LEU A 19 -14.42 -5.24 12.38
CA LEU A 19 -14.53 -6.51 11.64
C LEU A 19 -13.51 -7.58 12.06
N HIS A 20 -12.85 -7.43 13.20
CA HIS A 20 -11.96 -8.47 13.76
C HIS A 20 -12.56 -9.17 15.01
N LEU A 21 -13.58 -8.62 15.66
CA LEU A 21 -14.04 -9.10 16.98
C LEU A 21 -15.26 -10.04 16.99
N ALA A 22 -15.71 -10.57 15.85
CA ALA A 22 -17.03 -11.18 15.75
C ALA A 22 -17.09 -12.69 15.45
N LEU A 23 -16.11 -13.51 15.83
CA LEU A 23 -16.32 -14.97 16.04
C LEU A 23 -15.33 -15.57 17.06
N PRO A 24 -15.72 -15.80 18.32
CA PRO A 24 -15.09 -16.78 19.20
C PRO A 24 -16.05 -17.98 19.40
N GLU A 25 -15.76 -19.11 18.77
CA GLU A 25 -16.32 -20.41 19.15
C GLU A 25 -15.30 -21.08 20.07
N GLY A 26 -15.60 -21.13 21.37
CA GLY A 26 -14.75 -21.76 22.38
C GLY A 26 -15.11 -23.21 22.63
N ASN A 27 -14.10 -24.09 22.73
CA ASN A 27 -14.23 -25.42 23.32
C ASN A 27 -12.86 -25.87 23.84
N ALA A 28 -12.73 -25.96 25.16
CA ALA A 28 -11.56 -26.55 25.80
C ALA A 28 -11.63 -28.08 25.75
N LEU A 29 -10.80 -28.68 24.89
CA LEU A 29 -10.11 -29.94 25.17
C LEU A 29 -8.63 -29.61 25.03
N ALA A 30 -7.79 -30.09 25.96
CA ALA A 30 -6.36 -29.88 25.92
C ALA A 30 -5.75 -30.50 24.64
N GLN A 31 -5.72 -29.70 23.57
CA GLN A 31 -4.91 -29.96 22.41
C GLN A 31 -3.51 -29.40 22.71
N VAL A 32 -2.52 -30.28 22.70
CA VAL A 32 -1.15 -29.84 22.40
C VAL A 32 -1.23 -29.12 21.05
N TYR A 33 -1.25 -27.78 21.08
CA TYR A 33 -1.26 -26.93 19.90
C TYR A 33 0.13 -27.02 19.27
N ASN A 34 0.30 -27.97 18.35
CA ASN A 34 1.28 -27.89 17.26
C ASN A 34 0.75 -27.00 16.13
N GLY A 35 0.02 -25.95 16.49
CA GLY A 35 -0.41 -24.97 15.52
C GLY A 35 0.68 -23.94 15.29
N PRO A 36 0.53 -23.13 14.25
CA PRO A 36 1.51 -22.13 13.90
C PRO A 36 1.75 -21.23 15.10
N GLY A 37 2.98 -21.25 15.61
CA GLY A 37 3.32 -20.59 16.87
C GLY A 37 3.20 -19.07 16.81
N LEU A 38 3.95 -18.39 17.67
CA LEU A 38 4.09 -16.92 17.68
C LEU A 38 4.39 -16.34 16.28
N GLN A 39 4.98 -17.15 15.39
CA GLN A 39 5.27 -16.81 14.00
C GLN A 39 4.04 -16.33 13.21
N GLN A 40 2.88 -16.99 13.27
CA GLN A 40 1.71 -16.51 12.52
C GLN A 40 1.08 -15.24 13.12
N GLY A 41 1.17 -15.07 14.44
CA GLY A 41 0.84 -13.80 15.10
C GLY A 41 1.80 -12.68 14.71
N ALA A 42 3.08 -12.98 14.55
CA ALA A 42 4.09 -12.04 14.09
C ALA A 42 3.96 -11.73 12.58
N ASP A 43 3.61 -12.71 11.75
CA ASP A 43 3.41 -12.57 10.30
C ASP A 43 2.15 -11.76 9.96
N SER A 44 1.07 -11.91 10.75
CA SER A 44 -0.14 -11.08 10.66
C SER A 44 0.08 -9.63 11.10
N LEU A 45 1.05 -9.40 11.99
CA LEU A 45 1.55 -8.06 12.36
C LEU A 45 2.68 -7.55 11.45
N GLY A 46 3.15 -8.36 10.49
CA GLY A 46 4.25 -8.03 9.58
C GLY A 46 5.64 -7.99 10.22
N VAL A 47 5.81 -8.52 11.43
CA VAL A 47 7.08 -8.61 12.17
C VAL A 47 7.65 -10.03 12.05
N SER A 48 7.96 -10.46 10.83
CA SER A 48 8.81 -11.64 10.61
C SER A 48 10.27 -11.24 10.89
N GLY A 49 10.66 -11.19 12.16
CA GLY A 49 12.01 -10.76 12.58
C GLY A 49 12.48 -11.27 13.93
N ILE A 50 11.65 -11.97 14.72
CA ILE A 50 11.97 -12.38 16.10
C ILE A 50 12.65 -13.77 16.16
N SER A 51 12.64 -14.54 15.08
CA SER A 51 13.43 -15.77 14.95
C SER A 51 14.64 -15.49 14.05
N GLY A 52 15.78 -15.20 14.67
CA GLY A 52 17.00 -14.71 14.03
C GLY A 52 17.33 -15.38 12.70
N GLY A 53 17.58 -14.55 11.67
CA GLY A 53 18.19 -15.03 10.44
C GLY A 53 17.94 -14.21 9.17
N ASN A 54 16.88 -13.39 9.07
CA ASN A 54 16.51 -12.87 7.74
C ASN A 54 16.12 -11.38 7.76
N LEU A 55 17.07 -10.50 8.12
CA LEU A 55 16.95 -9.05 7.89
C LEU A 55 16.50 -8.76 6.44
N ARG A 56 16.96 -9.58 5.49
CA ARG A 56 16.56 -9.58 4.07
C ARG A 56 15.06 -9.71 3.85
N SER A 57 14.42 -10.69 4.50
CA SER A 57 12.97 -10.94 4.38
C SER A 57 12.18 -9.81 5.03
N THR A 58 12.64 -9.30 6.18
CA THR A 58 12.02 -8.16 6.85
C THR A 58 12.07 -6.91 5.97
N ILE A 59 13.21 -6.61 5.35
CA ILE A 59 13.35 -5.47 4.43
C ILE A 59 12.47 -5.65 3.19
N ALA A 60 12.46 -6.85 2.58
CA ALA A 60 11.62 -7.14 1.42
C ALA A 60 10.12 -6.99 1.74
N ASN A 61 9.68 -7.44 2.92
CA ASN A 61 8.29 -7.30 3.36
C ASN A 61 7.92 -5.83 3.61
N ILE A 62 8.76 -5.07 4.30
CA ILE A 62 8.54 -3.64 4.54
C ILE A 62 8.44 -2.87 3.23
N VAL A 63 9.36 -3.10 2.29
CA VAL A 63 9.35 -2.43 0.98
C VAL A 63 8.10 -2.80 0.18
N ASN A 64 7.69 -4.07 0.14
CA ASN A 64 6.46 -4.47 -0.56
C ASN A 64 5.21 -3.85 0.07
N LYS A 65 5.16 -3.71 1.40
CA LYS A 65 4.05 -3.02 2.08
C LYS A 65 4.02 -1.53 1.69
N ILE A 66 5.16 -0.84 1.72
CA ILE A 66 5.25 0.58 1.31
C ILE A 66 4.86 0.76 -0.16
N LEU A 67 5.36 -0.10 -1.05
CA LEU A 67 5.01 -0.08 -2.49
C LEU A 67 3.51 -0.23 -2.72
N THR A 68 2.83 -1.05 -1.91
CA THR A 68 1.37 -1.23 -2.02
C THR A 68 0.61 0.06 -1.67
N TYR A 69 1.01 0.77 -0.63
CA TYR A 69 0.40 2.06 -0.27
C TYR A 69 0.71 3.15 -1.29
N VAL A 70 1.94 3.20 -1.81
CA VAL A 70 2.33 4.16 -2.85
C VAL A 70 1.55 3.90 -4.15
N ALA A 71 1.36 2.64 -4.53
CA ALA A 71 0.59 2.27 -5.71
C ALA A 71 -0.86 2.76 -5.63
N LEU A 72 -1.48 2.67 -4.45
CA LEU A 72 -2.85 3.17 -4.23
C LEU A 72 -2.94 4.69 -4.44
N ILE A 73 -1.97 5.45 -3.91
CA ILE A 73 -1.92 6.91 -4.08
C ILE A 73 -1.64 7.28 -5.55
N ALA A 74 -0.78 6.53 -6.23
CA ALA A 74 -0.44 6.76 -7.63
C ALA A 74 -1.66 6.68 -8.55
N VAL A 75 -2.58 5.72 -8.32
CA VAL A 75 -3.83 5.60 -9.08
C VAL A 75 -4.69 6.85 -8.96
N ILE A 76 -4.80 7.43 -7.76
CA ILE A 76 -5.59 8.65 -7.53
C ILE A 76 -5.02 9.83 -8.32
N VAL A 77 -3.69 9.98 -8.33
CA VAL A 77 -3.01 11.06 -9.08
C VAL A 77 -3.21 10.90 -10.58
N ILE A 78 -3.16 9.68 -11.11
CA ILE A 78 -3.44 9.40 -12.53
C ILE A 78 -4.85 9.84 -12.93
N ILE A 79 -5.85 9.57 -12.09
CA ILE A 79 -7.24 9.99 -12.36
C ILE A 79 -7.35 11.51 -12.41
N ILE A 80 -6.74 12.22 -11.46
CA ILE A 80 -6.76 13.70 -11.42
C ILE A 80 -6.07 14.28 -12.66
N ALA A 81 -4.92 13.75 -13.04
CA ALA A 81 -4.19 14.17 -14.25
C ALA A 81 -4.99 13.91 -15.53
N GLY A 82 -5.64 12.74 -15.63
CA GLY A 82 -6.47 12.38 -16.78
C GLY A 82 -7.67 13.30 -16.93
N LEU A 83 -8.37 13.60 -15.84
CA LEU A 83 -9.49 14.54 -15.85
C LEU A 83 -9.02 15.95 -16.23
N TYR A 84 -7.90 16.43 -15.69
CA TYR A 84 -7.36 17.75 -16.00
C TYR A 84 -7.05 17.94 -17.50
N LEU A 85 -6.60 16.88 -18.19
CA LEU A 85 -6.38 16.89 -19.64
C LEU A 85 -7.68 17.09 -20.43
N ILE A 86 -8.75 16.43 -20.03
CA ILE A 86 -10.05 16.45 -20.73
C ILE A 86 -10.80 17.75 -20.45
N LEU A 87 -10.68 18.32 -19.25
CA LEU A 87 -11.37 19.56 -18.86
C LEU A 87 -10.73 20.83 -19.46
N SER A 88 -9.53 20.74 -20.01
CA SER A 88 -8.76 21.87 -20.57
C SER A 88 -9.29 22.40 -21.93
N LEU A 89 -10.49 22.03 -22.35
CA LEU A 89 -11.07 22.39 -23.65
C LEU A 89 -11.31 23.90 -23.74
N GLY A 90 -10.46 24.63 -24.48
CA GLY A 90 -10.69 26.03 -24.85
C GLY A 90 -9.63 27.05 -24.40
N ASN A 91 -8.63 26.64 -23.62
CA ASN A 91 -7.51 27.51 -23.23
C ASN A 91 -6.18 26.81 -23.58
N ASP A 92 -5.46 27.34 -24.57
CA ASP A 92 -4.19 26.75 -25.02
C ASP A 92 -3.13 26.65 -23.91
N SER A 93 -3.16 27.58 -22.94
CA SER A 93 -2.26 27.52 -21.79
C SER A 93 -2.57 26.37 -20.83
N ALA A 94 -3.84 26.01 -20.67
CA ALA A 94 -4.24 24.84 -19.89
C ALA A 94 -3.86 23.54 -20.62
N LYS A 95 -3.89 23.54 -21.95
CA LYS A 95 -3.53 22.37 -22.78
C LYS A 95 -2.04 22.07 -22.71
N ASP A 96 -1.20 23.10 -22.74
CA ASP A 96 0.26 22.94 -22.56
C ASP A 96 0.61 22.43 -21.16
N THR A 97 -0.07 22.98 -20.14
CA THR A 97 0.10 22.54 -18.74
C THR A 97 -0.32 21.08 -18.56
N ALA A 98 -1.47 20.69 -19.11
CA ALA A 98 -1.96 19.32 -19.02
C ALA A 98 -1.04 18.31 -19.72
N LYS A 99 -0.46 18.67 -20.88
CA LYS A 99 0.54 17.82 -21.56
C LYS A 99 1.76 17.58 -20.68
N LYS A 100 2.28 18.60 -20.01
CA LYS A 100 3.41 18.47 -19.09
C LYS A 100 3.05 17.53 -17.94
N ILE A 101 1.88 17.72 -17.32
CA ILE A 101 1.39 16.85 -16.24
C ILE A 101 1.36 15.39 -16.70
N VAL A 102 0.78 15.10 -17.87
CA VAL A 102 0.71 13.74 -18.42
C VAL A 102 2.11 13.15 -18.64
N LEU A 103 3.06 13.91 -19.17
CA LEU A 103 4.44 13.46 -19.35
C LEU A 103 5.11 13.13 -18.00
N TYR A 104 4.96 13.99 -16.99
CA TYR A 104 5.50 13.73 -15.66
C TYR A 104 4.83 12.52 -14.98
N THR A 105 3.51 12.36 -15.14
CA THR A 105 2.77 11.19 -14.62
C THR A 105 3.22 9.89 -15.30
N ALA A 106 3.46 9.91 -16.62
CA ALA A 106 3.96 8.74 -17.35
C ALA A 106 5.34 8.29 -16.83
N ILE A 107 6.26 9.24 -16.59
CA ILE A 107 7.58 8.96 -16.03
C ILE A 107 7.45 8.35 -14.62
N GLY A 108 6.54 8.87 -13.80
CA GLY A 108 6.27 8.33 -12.46
C GLY A 108 5.77 6.87 -12.50
N LEU A 109 4.89 6.53 -13.46
CA LEU A 109 4.42 5.16 -13.63
C LEU A 109 5.56 4.20 -14.02
N ILE A 110 6.44 4.64 -14.94
CA ILE A 110 7.64 3.88 -15.32
C ILE A 110 8.57 3.66 -14.12
N LEU A 111 8.78 4.67 -13.28
CA LEU A 111 9.66 4.57 -12.11
C LEU A 111 9.20 3.51 -11.10
N ILE A 112 7.90 3.38 -10.87
CA ILE A 112 7.33 2.38 -9.96
C ILE A 112 7.60 0.96 -10.47
N LEU A 113 7.45 0.75 -11.78
CA LEU A 113 7.72 -0.55 -12.42
C LEU A 113 9.20 -0.93 -12.28
N ILE A 114 10.11 0.03 -12.50
CA ILE A 114 11.56 -0.18 -12.37
C ILE A 114 11.96 -0.44 -10.92
N SER A 115 11.40 0.31 -9.96
CA SER A 115 11.70 0.15 -8.53
C SER A 115 11.45 -1.28 -8.06
N LYS A 116 10.33 -1.89 -8.47
CA LYS A 116 9.99 -3.26 -8.09
C LYS A 116 11.00 -4.28 -8.64
N ALA A 117 11.47 -4.09 -9.86
CA ALA A 117 12.49 -4.95 -10.47
C ALA A 117 13.84 -4.83 -9.75
N LEU A 118 14.26 -3.61 -9.39
CA LEU A 118 15.50 -3.38 -8.67
C LEU A 118 15.49 -4.05 -7.29
N VAL A 119 14.40 -3.92 -6.53
CA VAL A 119 14.28 -4.55 -5.20
C VAL A 119 14.45 -6.07 -5.30
N MET A 120 13.81 -6.69 -6.28
CA MET A 120 13.95 -8.13 -6.52
C MET A 120 15.40 -8.52 -6.83
N PHE A 121 16.10 -7.73 -7.66
CA PHE A 121 17.52 -7.93 -7.95
C PHE A 121 18.39 -7.86 -6.70
N PHE A 122 18.22 -6.86 -5.84
CA PHE A 122 18.97 -6.75 -4.59
C PHE A 122 18.66 -7.89 -3.61
N VAL A 123 17.43 -8.41 -3.62
CA VAL A 123 17.04 -9.55 -2.79
C VAL A 123 17.76 -10.82 -3.26
N SER A 124 17.78 -11.08 -4.57
CA SER A 124 18.43 -12.26 -5.17
C SER A 124 19.96 -12.21 -5.16
N LEU A 125 20.57 -11.03 -5.24
CA LEU A 125 22.04 -10.89 -5.29
C LEU A 125 22.77 -11.09 -3.96
N ALA A 126 22.03 -11.20 -2.86
CA ALA A 126 22.67 -11.29 -1.54
C ALA A 126 22.11 -12.42 -0.67
N GLU A 127 21.64 -13.47 -1.34
CA GLU A 127 21.95 -14.87 -0.99
C GLU A 127 23.40 -15.19 -1.37
#